data_AF-A0A9D5ESF4-F1
#
_entry.id   AF-A0A9D5ESF4-F1
#
_cell.length_a   1.000
_cell.length_b   1.000
_cell.length_c   1.000
_cell.angle_alpha   90.00
_cell.angle_beta   90.00
_cell.angle_gamma   90.00
#
_symmetry.space_group_name_H-M   'P 1'
#
loop_
_entity.id
_entity.type
_entity.pdbx_description
1 polymer ?
#
loop_
_entity_poly.entity_id
_entity_poly.type
_entity_poly.pdbx_seq_one_letter_code
_entity_poly.pdbx_strand_id
1 'polypeptide(L)'
;MPVEPWNVEQIEAKAPDAKSVAEARKLLGKGDFGKVEARADGKGWCTTCKGMTGTYEVSVRRGPRGGLHSSCTCPSYKKPCKHALALLLYLAEHPEARPEDNAPSAPPRDLESLLRAVFTTPEDDTPRLVFADYLEENDQPARAALIRVQCELAHLAKDDPNREATAAREAEALAAVWEQIGKLPANFEGGFKRGFLRLTVKSAVSREAEGLPARFVRLFHEGWVEALKQPPLLPKLLPLYRLVGEIDLSKNAVAPFVVPVIAEMLQPNDPATRIRTVKLAATNQRQWESLISGSKK
;
A
#
# COMPACT_ATOMS: atom_id res chain seq x y z
N MET A 1 -26.21 19.32 -12.44
CA MET A 1 -25.86 17.90 -12.58
C MET A 1 -24.35 17.76 -12.42
N PRO A 2 -23.82 16.81 -11.64
CA PRO A 2 -22.39 16.58 -11.62
C PRO A 2 -21.96 16.17 -13.05
N VAL A 3 -21.02 16.93 -13.63
CA VAL A 3 -20.49 16.61 -14.96
C VAL A 3 -19.67 15.34 -14.81
N GLU A 4 -20.07 14.28 -15.51
CA GLU A 4 -19.32 13.02 -15.53
C GLU A 4 -17.92 13.28 -16.12
N PRO A 5 -16.84 13.11 -15.34
CA PRO A 5 -15.50 13.54 -15.77
C PRO A 5 -14.87 12.63 -16.83
N TRP A 6 -15.53 11.52 -17.17
CA TRP A 6 -15.04 10.45 -18.04
C TRP A 6 -15.65 10.50 -19.45
N ASN A 7 -16.17 11.65 -19.87
CA ASN A 7 -16.66 11.82 -21.23
C ASN A 7 -15.49 11.99 -22.22
N VAL A 8 -15.40 11.09 -23.21
CA VAL A 8 -14.33 11.04 -24.22
C VAL A 8 -14.23 12.36 -25.01
N GLU A 9 -15.36 12.90 -25.46
CA GLU A 9 -15.41 14.15 -26.24
C GLU A 9 -14.86 15.34 -25.43
N GLN A 10 -15.23 15.43 -24.14
CA GLN A 10 -14.71 16.46 -23.24
C GLN A 10 -13.21 16.29 -22.95
N ILE A 11 -12.71 15.06 -22.91
CA ILE A 11 -11.29 14.76 -22.75
C ILE A 11 -10.51 15.16 -24.01
N GLU A 12 -11.01 14.83 -25.19
CA GLU A 12 -10.41 15.23 -26.46
C GLU A 12 -10.43 16.75 -26.65
N ALA A 13 -11.49 17.44 -26.23
CA ALA A 13 -11.58 18.89 -26.26
C ALA A 13 -10.54 19.60 -25.38
N LYS A 14 -9.97 18.91 -24.37
CA LYS A 14 -8.86 19.42 -23.55
C LYS A 14 -7.49 19.22 -24.20
N ALA A 15 -7.41 18.49 -25.32
CA ALA A 15 -6.15 18.27 -26.01
C ALA A 15 -5.61 19.58 -26.60
N PRO A 16 -4.28 19.75 -26.63
CA PRO A 16 -3.65 20.95 -27.17
C PRO A 16 -3.83 21.09 -28.70
N ASP A 17 -4.01 19.97 -29.40
CA ASP A 17 -4.29 19.91 -30.83
C ASP A 17 -4.78 18.51 -31.25
N ALA A 18 -5.38 18.42 -32.43
CA ALA A 18 -5.88 17.15 -32.99
C ALA A 18 -4.78 16.10 -33.22
N LYS A 19 -3.54 16.53 -33.49
CA LYS A 19 -2.42 15.61 -33.66
C LYS A 19 -2.08 14.91 -32.34
N SER A 20 -2.14 15.61 -31.21
CA SER A 20 -1.98 15.02 -29.88
C SER A 20 -3.04 13.96 -29.58
N VAL A 21 -4.30 14.16 -30.00
CA VAL A 21 -5.37 13.15 -29.88
C VAL A 21 -5.03 11.91 -30.70
N ALA A 22 -4.70 12.08 -31.98
CA ALA A 22 -4.37 10.97 -32.88
C ALA A 22 -3.18 10.15 -32.36
N GLU A 23 -2.13 10.81 -31.86
CA GLU A 23 -0.95 10.13 -31.31
C GLU A 23 -1.23 9.45 -29.95
N ALA A 24 -2.14 10.00 -29.14
CA ALA A 24 -2.59 9.34 -27.91
C ALA A 24 -3.34 8.03 -28.20
N ARG A 25 -4.29 8.05 -29.16
CA ARG A 25 -5.03 6.85 -29.57
C ARG A 25 -4.12 5.78 -30.18
N LYS A 26 -3.15 6.18 -31.01
CA LYS A 26 -2.13 5.25 -31.54
C LYS A 26 -1.31 4.58 -30.45
N LEU A 27 -1.06 5.28 -29.35
CA LEU A 27 -0.27 4.76 -28.24
C LEU A 27 -1.01 3.64 -27.49
N LEU A 28 -2.34 3.74 -27.38
CA LEU A 28 -3.18 2.70 -26.78
C LEU A 28 -3.24 1.42 -27.62
N GLY A 29 -3.13 1.53 -28.95
CA GLY A 29 -3.08 0.39 -29.86
C GLY A 29 -1.71 -0.28 -30.00
N LYS A 30 -0.67 0.25 -29.34
CA LYS A 30 0.70 -0.28 -29.39
C LYS A 30 1.10 -0.83 -28.02
N GLY A 31 2.01 -1.81 -27.99
CA GLY A 31 2.62 -2.33 -26.76
C GLY A 31 3.53 -1.33 -26.01
N ASP A 32 3.41 -0.05 -26.31
CA ASP A 32 4.13 1.06 -25.69
C ASP A 32 3.35 1.69 -24.53
N PHE A 33 2.07 1.32 -24.35
CA PHE A 33 1.25 1.69 -23.19
C PHE A 33 1.28 0.58 -22.14
N GLY A 34 1.74 0.90 -20.94
CA GLY A 34 1.81 -0.03 -19.83
C GLY A 34 0.46 -0.30 -19.18
N LYS A 35 0.45 -1.31 -18.30
CA LYS A 35 -0.71 -1.63 -17.47
C LYS A 35 -1.10 -0.43 -16.60
N VAL A 36 -2.39 -0.10 -16.59
CA VAL A 36 -2.92 0.96 -15.73
C VAL A 36 -3.16 0.42 -14.32
N GLU A 37 -2.67 1.17 -13.33
CA GLU A 37 -2.76 0.83 -11.92
C GLU A 37 -3.30 2.03 -11.13
N ALA A 38 -4.06 1.80 -10.06
CA ALA A 38 -4.42 2.88 -9.13
C ALA A 38 -3.17 3.38 -8.38
N ARG A 39 -3.09 4.69 -8.13
CA ARG A 39 -2.01 5.32 -7.38
C ARG A 39 -2.05 4.92 -5.90
N ALA A 40 -0.86 4.97 -5.30
CA ALA A 40 -0.57 4.76 -3.88
C ALA A 40 -1.48 5.53 -2.89
N ASP A 41 -1.95 6.72 -3.26
CA ASP A 41 -2.79 7.56 -2.39
C ASP A 41 -4.30 7.28 -2.56
N GLY A 42 -4.67 6.33 -3.42
CA GLY A 42 -6.06 6.03 -3.78
C GLY A 42 -6.79 7.16 -4.50
N LYS A 43 -6.08 8.23 -4.92
CA LYS A 43 -6.67 9.45 -5.50
C LYS A 43 -6.37 9.60 -6.99
N GLY A 44 -6.09 8.50 -7.69
CA GLY A 44 -5.80 8.53 -9.10
C GLY A 44 -5.28 7.23 -9.69
N TRP A 45 -4.77 7.33 -10.91
CA TRP A 45 -4.22 6.24 -11.70
C TRP A 45 -2.82 6.59 -12.20
N CYS A 46 -2.00 5.58 -12.43
CA CYS A 46 -0.72 5.70 -13.07
C CYS A 46 -0.49 4.56 -14.06
N THR A 47 0.36 4.83 -15.04
CA THR A 47 0.91 3.84 -15.97
C THR A 47 2.31 4.30 -16.39
N THR A 48 3.03 3.42 -17.05
CA THR A 48 4.28 3.75 -17.74
C THR A 48 4.04 3.74 -19.25
N CYS A 49 4.56 4.72 -19.96
CA CYS A 49 4.52 4.75 -21.42
C CYS A 49 5.95 4.75 -21.96
N LYS A 50 6.23 3.88 -22.92
CA LYS A 50 7.48 3.96 -23.68
C LYS A 50 7.36 5.08 -24.70
N GLY A 51 8.39 5.90 -24.80
CA GLY A 51 8.49 6.92 -25.82
C GLY A 51 9.89 7.01 -26.40
N MET A 52 10.07 8.02 -27.25
CA MET A 52 11.25 8.14 -28.10
C MET A 52 12.57 8.30 -27.32
N THR A 53 12.53 8.90 -26.13
CA THR A 53 13.74 9.18 -25.34
C THR A 53 13.79 8.42 -24.01
N GLY A 54 12.92 7.43 -23.82
CA GLY A 54 12.85 6.63 -22.59
C GLY A 54 11.43 6.26 -22.17
N THR A 55 11.32 5.69 -20.98
CA THR A 55 10.04 5.36 -20.34
C THR A 55 9.58 6.54 -19.49
N TYR A 56 8.32 6.95 -19.66
CA TYR A 56 7.73 8.05 -18.91
C TYR A 56 6.66 7.53 -17.97
N GLU A 57 6.65 8.05 -16.76
CA GLU A 57 5.56 7.85 -15.83
C GLU A 57 4.45 8.83 -16.16
N VAL A 58 3.23 8.31 -16.21
CA VAL A 58 2.02 9.07 -16.49
C VAL A 58 1.05 8.87 -15.35
N SER A 59 0.40 9.94 -14.92
CA SER A 59 -0.59 9.84 -13.87
C SER A 59 -1.77 10.77 -14.07
N VAL A 60 -2.95 10.33 -13.64
CA VAL A 60 -4.19 11.11 -13.59
C VAL A 60 -4.68 11.12 -12.16
N ARG A 61 -5.04 12.29 -11.63
CA ARG A 61 -5.59 12.46 -10.28
C ARG A 61 -6.95 13.12 -10.34
N ARG A 62 -7.81 12.81 -9.37
CA ARG A 62 -9.06 13.55 -9.15
C ARG A 62 -8.79 14.79 -8.32
N GLY A 63 -9.27 15.93 -8.78
CA GLY A 63 -9.27 17.19 -8.06
C GLY A 63 -10.44 17.27 -7.07
N PRO A 64 -10.37 18.18 -6.09
CA PRO A 64 -11.37 18.30 -5.01
C PRO A 64 -12.79 18.66 -5.49
N ARG A 65 -12.93 19.18 -6.73
CA ARG A 65 -14.21 19.50 -7.38
C ARG A 65 -14.60 18.52 -8.48
N GLY A 66 -14.03 17.31 -8.49
CA GLY A 66 -14.34 16.25 -9.47
C GLY A 66 -13.59 16.34 -10.81
N GLY A 67 -12.81 17.39 -11.06
CA GLY A 67 -12.02 17.53 -12.30
C GLY A 67 -10.78 16.63 -12.35
N LEU A 68 -10.38 16.18 -13.53
CA LEU A 68 -9.19 15.35 -13.73
C LEU A 68 -7.92 16.19 -13.97
N HIS A 69 -6.84 15.84 -13.28
CA HIS A 69 -5.52 16.45 -13.43
C HIS A 69 -4.52 15.41 -13.90
N SER A 70 -3.97 15.58 -15.10
CA SER A 70 -2.98 14.66 -15.67
C SER A 70 -1.56 15.22 -15.59
N SER A 71 -0.58 14.39 -15.23
CA SER A 71 0.86 14.71 -15.31
C SER A 71 1.63 13.59 -16.00
N CYS A 72 2.76 13.94 -16.60
CA CYS A 72 3.65 12.99 -17.27
C CYS A 72 5.09 13.50 -17.20
N THR A 73 6.06 12.60 -16.98
CA THR A 73 7.50 12.91 -16.90
C THR A 73 8.18 13.14 -18.25
N CYS A 74 7.45 13.06 -19.36
CA CYS A 74 8.02 13.28 -20.69
C CYS A 74 8.42 14.76 -20.90
N PRO A 75 9.42 15.05 -21.77
CA PRO A 75 9.93 16.41 -22.01
C PRO A 75 8.98 17.30 -22.85
N SER A 76 7.76 16.85 -23.13
CA SER A 76 6.81 17.60 -23.95
C SER A 76 6.27 18.85 -23.23
N TYR A 77 6.32 19.99 -23.91
CA TYR A 77 5.72 21.25 -23.46
C TYR A 77 4.19 21.26 -23.57
N LYS A 78 3.59 20.34 -24.35
CA LYS A 78 2.15 20.23 -24.56
C LYS A 78 1.45 19.63 -23.34
N LYS A 79 0.37 20.25 -22.86
CA LYS A 79 -0.41 19.81 -21.69
C LYS A 79 -1.92 19.78 -22.02
N PRO A 80 -2.60 18.62 -21.88
CA PRO A 80 -2.06 17.28 -21.68
C PRO A 80 -1.12 16.86 -22.84
N CYS A 81 -0.02 16.17 -22.54
CA CYS A 81 0.81 15.56 -23.59
C CYS A 81 0.12 14.30 -24.14
N LYS A 82 0.64 13.72 -25.24
CA LYS A 82 0.05 12.50 -25.82
C LYS A 82 -0.05 11.32 -24.84
N HIS A 83 0.91 11.16 -23.93
CA HIS A 83 0.89 10.07 -22.93
C HIS A 83 -0.16 10.33 -21.85
N ALA A 84 -0.25 11.56 -21.36
CA ALA A 84 -1.26 11.98 -20.39
C ALA A 84 -2.69 11.87 -20.97
N LEU A 85 -2.85 12.27 -22.24
CA LEU A 85 -4.10 12.14 -22.97
C LEU A 85 -4.46 10.67 -23.21
N ALA A 86 -3.48 9.81 -23.53
CA ALA A 86 -3.70 8.37 -23.68
C ALA A 86 -4.24 7.75 -22.38
N LEU A 87 -3.66 8.08 -21.21
CA LEU A 87 -4.16 7.58 -19.93
C LEU A 87 -5.59 8.08 -19.63
N LEU A 88 -5.90 9.34 -19.94
CA LEU A 88 -7.27 9.88 -19.77
C LEU A 88 -8.29 9.15 -20.65
N LEU A 89 -7.97 8.95 -21.93
CA LEU A 89 -8.82 8.25 -22.89
C LEU A 89 -9.01 6.79 -22.50
N TYR A 90 -7.93 6.09 -22.11
CA TYR A 90 -8.00 4.72 -21.64
C TYR A 90 -8.97 4.58 -20.45
N LEU A 91 -8.85 5.43 -19.44
CA LEU A 91 -9.73 5.41 -18.27
C LEU A 91 -11.18 5.77 -18.60
N ALA A 92 -11.41 6.62 -19.62
CA ALA A 92 -12.76 6.93 -20.09
C ALA A 92 -13.42 5.71 -20.75
N GLU A 93 -12.65 4.99 -21.57
CA GLU A 93 -13.08 3.85 -22.36
C GLU A 93 -13.11 2.52 -21.58
N HIS A 94 -12.38 2.42 -20.46
CA HIS A 94 -12.28 1.22 -19.61
C HIS A 94 -12.77 1.49 -18.18
N PRO A 95 -14.09 1.52 -17.94
CA PRO A 95 -14.67 1.71 -16.62
C PRO A 95 -14.15 0.75 -15.56
N GLU A 96 -13.86 -0.49 -15.91
CA GLU A 96 -13.32 -1.54 -15.04
C GLU A 96 -11.88 -1.25 -14.58
N ALA A 97 -11.11 -0.49 -15.36
CA ALA A 97 -9.79 -0.01 -14.96
C ALA A 97 -9.87 1.18 -14.00
N ARG A 98 -11.07 1.71 -13.78
CA ARG A 98 -11.43 2.64 -12.71
C ARG A 98 -12.08 1.80 -11.60
N PRO A 99 -11.30 1.09 -10.74
CA PRO A 99 -11.90 0.61 -9.50
C PRO A 99 -12.53 1.85 -8.84
N GLU A 100 -13.86 1.81 -8.73
CA GLU A 100 -14.82 2.92 -8.60
C GLU A 100 -14.26 4.10 -7.80
N ASP A 101 -14.37 5.37 -8.20
CA ASP A 101 -15.47 6.31 -7.86
C ASP A 101 -15.85 6.44 -6.37
N ASN A 102 -15.53 5.43 -5.56
CA ASN A 102 -15.25 5.61 -4.16
C ASN A 102 -13.82 6.13 -4.00
N ALA A 103 -13.55 6.83 -2.91
CA ALA A 103 -12.21 6.94 -2.36
C ALA A 103 -11.58 5.51 -2.23
N PRO A 104 -10.38 5.32 -1.67
CA PRO A 104 -10.28 4.20 -0.74
C PRO A 104 -11.46 4.39 0.24
N SER A 105 -12.60 3.73 -0.02
CA SER A 105 -13.49 3.42 1.05
C SER A 105 -12.58 2.73 2.04
N ALA A 106 -12.79 2.98 3.32
CA ALA A 106 -12.39 1.99 4.30
C ALA A 106 -12.65 0.59 3.69
N PRO A 107 -11.75 -0.37 3.89
CA PRO A 107 -12.05 -1.74 3.48
C PRO A 107 -13.50 -2.06 3.88
N PRO A 108 -14.28 -2.86 3.12
CA PRO A 108 -15.66 -3.20 3.48
C PRO A 108 -15.71 -3.38 4.99
N ARG A 109 -16.64 -2.72 5.71
CA ARG A 109 -16.52 -2.46 7.17
C ARG A 109 -16.02 -3.68 7.97
N ASP A 110 -16.34 -4.87 7.49
CA ASP A 110 -15.83 -6.17 7.91
C ASP A 110 -14.30 -6.31 7.81
N LEU A 111 -13.65 -6.08 6.67
CA LEU A 111 -12.20 -6.16 6.48
C LEU A 111 -11.40 -5.19 7.38
N GLU A 112 -11.80 -3.91 7.52
CA GLU A 112 -11.07 -2.99 8.42
C GLU A 112 -11.23 -3.40 9.89
N SER A 113 -12.44 -3.82 10.27
CA SER A 113 -12.71 -4.33 11.62
C SER A 113 -11.91 -5.59 11.91
N LEU A 114 -11.83 -6.52 10.96
CA LEU A 114 -11.04 -7.75 11.06
C LEU A 114 -9.55 -7.45 11.19
N LEU A 115 -8.99 -6.59 10.33
CA LEU A 115 -7.58 -6.19 10.42
C LEU A 115 -7.25 -5.52 11.75
N ARG A 116 -8.16 -4.69 12.28
CA ARG A 116 -8.01 -4.09 13.61
C ARG A 116 -8.02 -5.14 14.70
N ALA A 117 -8.94 -6.10 14.67
CA ALA A 117 -8.97 -7.20 15.63
C ALA A 117 -7.66 -7.99 15.61
N VAL A 118 -7.19 -8.37 14.42
CA VAL A 118 -5.91 -9.06 14.20
C VAL A 118 -4.73 -8.27 14.79
N PHE A 119 -4.61 -6.97 14.48
CA PHE A 119 -3.45 -6.17 14.93
C PHE A 119 -3.54 -5.79 16.42
N THR A 120 -4.74 -5.73 16.98
CA THR A 120 -4.95 -5.45 18.41
C THR A 120 -4.51 -6.61 19.29
N THR A 121 -4.50 -7.84 18.79
CA THR A 121 -4.05 -9.05 19.51
C THR A 121 -3.23 -9.97 18.60
N PRO A 122 -1.95 -9.62 18.30
CA PRO A 122 -1.15 -10.29 17.27
C PRO A 122 -0.70 -11.70 17.64
N GLU A 123 -0.75 -12.06 18.92
CA GLU A 123 -0.44 -13.40 19.41
C GLU A 123 -1.70 -14.26 19.63
N ASP A 124 -2.90 -13.67 19.47
CA ASP A 124 -4.16 -14.43 19.48
C ASP A 124 -4.49 -14.87 18.05
N ASP A 125 -4.66 -16.18 17.89
CA ASP A 125 -4.98 -16.78 16.61
C ASP A 125 -6.47 -16.68 16.28
N THR A 126 -7.35 -16.46 17.25
CA THR A 126 -8.81 -16.36 17.02
C THR A 126 -9.17 -15.32 15.96
N PRO A 127 -8.77 -14.03 16.07
CA PRO A 127 -9.06 -13.05 15.02
C PRO A 127 -8.33 -13.36 13.70
N ARG A 128 -7.21 -14.10 13.74
CA ARG A 128 -6.47 -14.50 12.54
C ARG A 128 -7.18 -15.57 11.76
N LEU A 129 -7.73 -16.56 12.45
CA LEU A 129 -8.49 -17.64 11.84
C LEU A 129 -9.82 -17.12 11.28
N VAL A 130 -10.53 -16.25 12.00
CA VAL A 130 -11.71 -15.55 11.46
C VAL A 130 -11.35 -14.73 10.23
N PHE A 131 -10.20 -14.04 10.24
CA PHE A 131 -9.72 -13.32 9.07
C PHE A 131 -9.33 -14.26 7.91
N ALA A 132 -8.79 -15.44 8.20
CA ALA A 132 -8.49 -16.44 7.18
C ALA A 132 -9.76 -16.98 6.52
N ASP A 133 -10.83 -17.23 7.29
CA ASP A 133 -12.13 -17.64 6.75
C ASP A 133 -12.69 -16.56 5.82
N TYR A 134 -12.67 -15.30 6.26
CA TYR A 134 -13.04 -14.16 5.42
C TYR A 134 -12.21 -14.12 4.12
N LEU A 135 -10.90 -14.33 4.19
CA LEU A 135 -10.03 -14.31 3.00
C LEU A 135 -10.37 -15.42 2.02
N GLU A 136 -10.67 -16.62 2.51
CA GLU A 136 -11.06 -17.76 1.67
C GLU A 136 -12.39 -17.52 0.97
N GLU A 137 -13.38 -16.97 1.68
CA GLU A 137 -14.68 -16.55 1.11
C GLU A 137 -14.55 -15.41 0.09
N ASN A 138 -13.44 -14.66 0.13
CA ASN A 138 -13.15 -13.53 -0.75
C ASN A 138 -12.00 -13.83 -1.73
N ASP A 139 -11.94 -15.07 -2.24
CA ASP A 139 -11.04 -15.52 -3.30
C ASP A 139 -9.53 -15.33 -3.01
N GLN A 140 -9.14 -15.37 -1.74
CA GLN A 140 -7.73 -15.32 -1.29
C GLN A 140 -7.30 -16.58 -0.52
N PRO A 141 -7.50 -17.80 -1.07
CA PRO A 141 -7.25 -19.06 -0.36
C PRO A 141 -5.76 -19.25 0.01
N ALA A 142 -4.83 -18.77 -0.82
CA ALA A 142 -3.40 -18.87 -0.52
C ALA A 142 -3.01 -18.06 0.73
N ARG A 143 -3.58 -16.87 0.90
CA ARG A 143 -3.33 -16.01 2.08
C ARG A 143 -3.98 -16.62 3.32
N ALA A 144 -5.20 -17.14 3.20
CA ALA A 144 -5.89 -17.86 4.27
C ALA A 144 -5.08 -19.08 4.75
N ALA A 145 -4.60 -19.91 3.81
CA ALA A 145 -3.78 -21.08 4.10
C ALA A 145 -2.49 -20.71 4.84
N LEU A 146 -1.79 -19.63 4.41
CA LEU A 146 -0.59 -19.15 5.09
C LEU A 146 -0.86 -18.74 6.54
N ILE A 147 -1.97 -18.04 6.80
CA ILE A 147 -2.36 -17.67 8.17
C ILE A 147 -2.57 -18.92 9.01
N ARG A 148 -3.41 -19.86 8.53
CA ARG A 148 -3.75 -21.09 9.27
C ARG A 148 -2.51 -21.92 9.60
N VAL A 149 -1.64 -22.17 8.61
CA VAL A 149 -0.45 -23.00 8.80
C VAL A 149 0.59 -22.34 9.71
N GLN A 150 0.78 -21.02 9.64
CA GLN A 150 1.68 -20.32 10.55
C GLN A 150 1.12 -20.21 11.97
N CYS A 151 -0.20 -20.20 12.14
CA CYS A 151 -0.82 -20.30 13.46
C CYS A 151 -0.61 -21.70 14.06
N GLU A 152 -0.86 -22.75 13.26
CA GLU A 152 -0.62 -24.15 13.62
C GLU A 152 0.84 -24.38 14.06
N LEU A 153 1.81 -23.99 13.21
CA LEU A 153 3.25 -24.15 13.47
C LEU A 153 3.73 -23.52 14.78
N ALA A 154 3.11 -22.41 15.17
CA ALA A 154 3.54 -21.67 16.34
C ALA A 154 3.02 -22.27 17.67
N HIS A 155 2.08 -23.22 17.61
CA HIS A 155 1.69 -24.06 18.76
C HIS A 155 2.43 -25.39 18.83
N LEU A 156 3.03 -25.85 17.72
CA LEU A 156 3.78 -27.10 17.71
C LEU A 156 5.11 -26.97 18.49
N ALA A 157 5.39 -27.97 19.31
CA ALA A 157 6.69 -28.13 19.97
C ALA A 157 7.80 -28.35 18.93
N LYS A 158 9.06 -28.11 19.30
CA LYS A 158 10.20 -28.22 18.36
C LYS A 158 10.41 -29.64 17.84
N ASP A 159 10.08 -30.62 18.66
CA ASP A 159 10.20 -32.06 18.46
C ASP A 159 8.87 -32.73 18.07
N ASP A 160 7.81 -31.95 17.81
CA ASP A 160 6.51 -32.49 17.40
C ASP A 160 6.63 -33.22 16.04
N PRO A 161 6.14 -34.47 15.93
CA PRO A 161 6.25 -35.26 14.71
C PRO A 161 5.51 -34.63 13.51
N ASN A 162 4.50 -33.81 13.73
CA ASN A 162 3.76 -33.13 12.67
C ASN A 162 4.46 -31.85 12.18
N ARG A 163 5.51 -31.39 12.85
CA ARG A 163 6.16 -30.11 12.54
C ARG A 163 6.75 -30.09 11.14
N GLU A 164 7.37 -31.19 10.70
CA GLU A 164 7.97 -31.29 9.36
C GLU A 164 6.91 -31.21 8.26
N ALA A 165 5.83 -31.99 8.37
CA ALA A 165 4.71 -31.94 7.43
C ALA A 165 4.04 -30.55 7.39
N THR A 166 3.89 -29.92 8.54
CA THR A 166 3.30 -28.56 8.64
C THR A 166 4.24 -27.51 8.04
N ALA A 167 5.55 -27.63 8.22
CA ALA A 167 6.54 -26.76 7.58
C ALA A 167 6.57 -26.91 6.05
N ALA A 168 6.34 -28.11 5.52
CA ALA A 168 6.20 -28.31 4.08
C ALA A 168 4.98 -27.57 3.52
N ARG A 169 3.83 -27.65 4.21
CA ARG A 169 2.62 -26.86 3.87
C ARG A 169 2.85 -25.35 3.98
N GLU A 170 3.63 -24.90 4.97
CA GLU A 170 4.03 -23.50 5.07
C GLU A 170 4.87 -23.06 3.88
N ALA A 171 5.85 -23.85 3.45
CA ALA A 171 6.69 -23.53 2.31
C ALA A 171 5.87 -23.37 1.02
N GLU A 172 4.89 -24.24 0.78
CA GLU A 172 3.96 -24.15 -0.35
C GLU A 172 3.11 -22.87 -0.28
N ALA A 173 2.50 -22.60 0.88
CA ALA A 173 1.69 -21.39 1.08
C ALA A 173 2.52 -20.10 0.93
N LEU A 174 3.75 -20.09 1.44
CA LEU A 174 4.69 -18.98 1.29
C LEU A 174 5.03 -18.76 -0.18
N ALA A 175 5.33 -19.81 -0.94
CA ALA A 175 5.65 -19.69 -2.37
C ALA A 175 4.49 -19.03 -3.14
N ALA A 176 3.26 -19.52 -2.94
CA ALA A 176 2.07 -18.97 -3.57
C ALA A 176 1.82 -17.50 -3.18
N VAL A 177 1.97 -17.16 -1.90
CA VAL A 177 1.80 -15.78 -1.43
C VAL A 177 2.89 -14.86 -1.98
N TRP A 178 4.15 -15.28 -2.00
CA TRP A 178 5.25 -14.49 -2.56
C TRP A 178 5.08 -14.23 -4.06
N GLU A 179 4.53 -15.18 -4.81
CA GLU A 179 4.15 -14.99 -6.21
C GLU A 179 3.10 -13.88 -6.37
N GLN A 180 2.09 -13.82 -5.48
CA GLN A 180 1.03 -12.81 -5.51
C GLN A 180 1.48 -11.40 -5.10
N ILE A 181 2.38 -11.29 -4.12
CA ILE A 181 2.84 -9.97 -3.65
C ILE A 181 4.02 -9.44 -4.46
N GLY A 182 4.78 -10.32 -5.10
CA GLY A 182 5.94 -9.99 -5.90
C GLY A 182 7.15 -9.56 -5.08
N LYS A 183 8.13 -8.97 -5.78
CA LYS A 183 9.41 -8.58 -5.18
C LYS A 183 9.26 -7.32 -4.32
N LEU A 184 9.80 -7.37 -3.10
CA LEU A 184 9.92 -6.18 -2.25
C LEU A 184 10.90 -5.16 -2.84
N PRO A 185 10.68 -3.85 -2.66
CA PRO A 185 11.66 -2.84 -3.05
C PRO A 185 12.99 -3.06 -2.31
N ALA A 186 14.12 -2.73 -2.94
CA ALA A 186 15.46 -3.11 -2.47
C ALA A 186 15.80 -2.61 -1.06
N ASN A 187 15.17 -1.53 -0.61
CA ASN A 187 15.33 -0.95 0.72
C ASN A 187 14.49 -1.62 1.81
N PHE A 188 13.65 -2.60 1.46
CA PHE A 188 12.88 -3.39 2.40
C PHE A 188 13.32 -4.84 2.35
N GLU A 189 13.33 -5.47 3.52
CA GLU A 189 13.35 -6.91 3.65
C GLU A 189 12.31 -7.33 4.68
N GLY A 190 11.91 -8.59 4.66
CA GLY A 190 10.92 -9.07 5.60
C GLY A 190 10.54 -10.51 5.35
N GLY A 191 9.70 -11.01 6.25
CA GLY A 191 9.12 -12.33 6.18
C GLY A 191 7.73 -12.32 6.77
N PHE A 192 7.00 -13.41 6.51
CA PHE A 192 5.69 -13.62 7.09
C PHE A 192 5.82 -14.23 8.48
N LYS A 193 5.06 -13.68 9.44
CA LYS A 193 4.85 -14.29 10.75
C LYS A 193 3.34 -14.27 11.01
N ARG A 194 2.78 -15.43 11.40
CA ARG A 194 1.35 -15.59 11.67
C ARG A 194 0.47 -15.05 10.51
N GLY A 195 0.94 -15.21 9.27
CA GLY A 195 0.27 -14.78 8.04
C GLY A 195 0.40 -13.32 7.63
N PHE A 196 1.17 -12.51 8.36
CA PHE A 196 1.38 -11.09 8.04
C PHE A 196 2.85 -10.75 7.81
N LEU A 197 3.07 -9.82 6.89
CA LEU A 197 4.38 -9.34 6.52
C LEU A 197 4.94 -8.43 7.61
N ARG A 198 6.15 -8.73 8.05
CA ARG A 198 6.93 -7.90 8.99
C ARG A 198 8.16 -7.40 8.26
N LEU A 199 8.20 -6.10 8.00
CA LEU A 199 9.22 -5.46 7.18
C LEU A 199 10.26 -4.75 8.05
N THR A 200 11.52 -4.78 7.60
CA THR A 200 12.61 -3.96 8.09
C THR A 200 13.08 -3.03 6.99
N VAL A 201 13.25 -1.75 7.32
CA VAL A 201 13.79 -0.75 6.41
C VAL A 201 15.31 -0.69 6.56
N LYS A 202 16.02 -0.86 5.43
CA LYS A 202 17.48 -0.80 5.37
C LYS A 202 17.94 0.65 5.48
N SER A 203 19.11 0.89 6.09
CA SER A 203 19.61 2.23 6.46
C SER A 203 19.83 3.22 5.30
N ALA A 204 19.79 2.76 4.04
CA ALA A 204 20.09 3.55 2.85
C ALA A 204 18.95 4.44 2.32
N VAL A 205 17.78 4.51 2.98
CA VAL A 205 16.59 5.23 2.46
C VAL A 205 16.73 6.77 2.47
N SER A 206 17.86 7.32 2.95
CA SER A 206 17.97 8.76 3.20
C SER A 206 18.14 9.65 1.97
N ARG A 207 18.33 9.14 0.74
CA ARG A 207 18.68 10.04 -0.39
C ARG A 207 17.87 9.96 -1.67
N GLU A 208 17.20 8.85 -2.01
CA GLU A 208 16.48 8.75 -3.28
C GLU A 208 15.16 7.98 -3.10
N ALA A 209 14.17 8.62 -2.49
CA ALA A 209 12.81 8.10 -2.52
C ALA A 209 12.06 8.72 -3.72
N GLU A 210 12.49 8.37 -4.93
CA GLU A 210 11.55 8.24 -6.05
C GLU A 210 10.53 7.13 -5.69
N GLY A 211 9.29 7.28 -6.15
CA GLY A 211 8.10 6.68 -5.53
C GLY A 211 8.17 5.16 -5.25
N LEU A 212 7.53 4.74 -4.16
CA LEU A 212 7.33 3.31 -3.88
C LEU A 212 6.44 2.68 -4.98
N PRO A 213 6.73 1.44 -5.44
CA PRO A 213 5.89 0.75 -6.42
C PRO A 213 4.43 0.66 -5.95
N ALA A 214 3.47 0.84 -6.87
CA ALA A 214 2.04 0.87 -6.53
C ALA A 214 1.58 -0.43 -5.83
N ARG A 215 2.03 -1.60 -6.32
CA ARG A 215 1.74 -2.89 -5.66
C ARG A 215 2.26 -2.95 -4.23
N PHE A 216 3.48 -2.48 -3.99
CA PHE A 216 4.05 -2.44 -2.63
C PHE A 216 3.24 -1.55 -1.69
N VAL A 217 2.76 -0.40 -2.18
CA VAL A 217 1.88 0.46 -1.40
C VAL A 217 0.54 -0.21 -1.08
N ARG A 218 -0.06 -0.92 -2.04
CA ARG A 218 -1.32 -1.66 -1.81
C ARG A 218 -1.21 -2.69 -0.69
N LEU A 219 -0.03 -3.27 -0.46
CA LEU A 219 0.19 -4.21 0.66
C LEU A 219 -0.20 -3.61 2.02
N PHE A 220 -0.01 -2.30 2.22
CA PHE A 220 -0.40 -1.61 3.46
C PHE A 220 -1.93 -1.47 3.57
N HIS A 221 -2.58 -1.06 2.48
CA HIS A 221 -4.03 -0.85 2.43
C HIS A 221 -4.81 -2.16 2.60
N GLU A 222 -4.39 -3.22 1.89
CA GLU A 222 -4.94 -4.58 1.93
C GLU A 222 -4.59 -5.34 3.23
N GLY A 223 -3.84 -4.69 4.15
CA GLY A 223 -3.53 -5.22 5.48
C GLY A 223 -2.54 -6.38 5.48
N TRP A 224 -1.66 -6.46 4.49
CA TRP A 224 -0.58 -7.46 4.47
C TRP A 224 0.51 -7.13 5.49
N VAL A 225 0.81 -5.84 5.68
CA VAL A 225 1.91 -5.39 6.52
C VAL A 225 1.43 -5.16 7.95
N GLU A 226 1.88 -6.01 8.87
CA GLU A 226 1.57 -5.85 10.30
C GLU A 226 2.61 -4.99 11.01
N ALA A 227 3.89 -5.08 10.62
CA ALA A 227 4.97 -4.41 11.35
C ALA A 227 6.00 -3.75 10.44
N LEU A 228 6.45 -2.57 10.84
CA LEU A 228 7.57 -1.84 10.25
C LEU A 228 8.67 -1.62 11.27
N LYS A 229 9.86 -2.13 10.97
CA LYS A 229 11.06 -1.93 11.78
C LYS A 229 11.99 -0.92 11.12
N GLN A 230 12.39 0.08 11.91
CA GLN A 230 13.26 1.19 11.54
C GLN A 230 12.76 2.06 10.37
N PRO A 231 11.45 2.33 10.21
CA PRO A 231 11.00 3.19 9.12
C PRO A 231 11.49 4.63 9.31
N PRO A 232 11.97 5.31 8.25
CA PRO A 232 12.23 6.74 8.31
C PRO A 232 10.89 7.48 8.35
N LEU A 233 10.69 8.35 9.35
CA LEU A 233 9.46 9.12 9.56
C LEU A 233 9.37 10.31 8.59
N LEU A 234 9.21 10.02 7.30
CA LEU A 234 9.04 11.02 6.24
C LEU A 234 7.55 11.37 6.10
N PRO A 235 7.15 12.65 6.04
CA PRO A 235 5.74 13.06 5.95
C PRO A 235 4.95 12.36 4.82
N LYS A 236 5.60 12.12 3.67
CA LYS A 236 4.98 11.44 2.51
C LYS A 236 4.67 9.95 2.73
N LEU A 237 5.28 9.31 3.73
CA LEU A 237 5.10 7.88 4.04
C LEU A 237 4.25 7.65 5.29
N LEU A 238 4.05 8.67 6.13
CA LEU A 238 3.23 8.58 7.33
C LEU A 238 1.82 8.00 7.09
N PRO A 239 1.09 8.35 6.00
CA PRO A 239 -0.21 7.73 5.73
C PRO A 239 -0.16 6.20 5.61
N LEU A 240 0.94 5.64 5.09
CA LEU A 240 1.11 4.18 4.97
C LEU A 240 1.49 3.54 6.29
N TYR A 241 2.37 4.19 7.06
CA TYR A 241 2.81 3.65 8.34
C TYR A 241 1.68 3.62 9.37
N ARG A 242 0.69 4.51 9.24
CA ARG A 242 -0.53 4.48 10.06
C ARG A 242 -1.44 3.28 9.80
N LEU A 243 -1.18 2.49 8.75
CA LEU A 243 -1.95 1.31 8.39
C LEU A 243 -1.36 0.00 8.92
N VAL A 244 -0.26 0.05 9.71
CA VAL A 244 0.36 -1.13 10.31
C VAL A 244 0.08 -1.21 11.81
N GLY A 245 0.11 -2.41 12.38
CA GLY A 245 -0.11 -2.66 13.80
C GLY A 245 1.07 -2.28 14.69
N GLU A 246 2.30 -2.43 14.20
CA GLU A 246 3.52 -2.18 14.97
C GLU A 246 4.54 -1.31 14.21
N ILE A 247 5.08 -0.31 14.90
CA ILE A 247 6.24 0.47 14.44
C ILE A 247 7.38 0.30 15.45
N ASP A 248 8.49 -0.29 15.01
CA ASP A 248 9.67 -0.54 15.85
C ASP A 248 10.82 0.44 15.50
N LEU A 249 10.96 1.47 16.32
CA LEU A 249 12.04 2.46 16.27
C LEU A 249 13.10 2.20 17.36
N SER A 250 13.09 1.04 18.01
CA SER A 250 13.88 0.80 19.24
C SER A 250 15.40 0.76 19.05
N LYS A 251 15.88 0.55 17.82
CA LYS A 251 17.32 0.41 17.54
C LYS A 251 18.14 1.66 17.84
N ASN A 252 17.56 2.85 17.69
CA ASN A 252 18.26 4.13 17.86
C ASN A 252 17.51 5.02 18.85
N ALA A 253 18.20 5.41 19.93
CA ALA A 253 17.66 6.43 20.82
C ALA A 253 17.54 7.76 20.09
N VAL A 254 16.47 8.49 20.38
CA VAL A 254 16.26 9.85 19.90
C VAL A 254 16.41 10.84 21.05
N ALA A 255 16.71 12.09 20.73
CA ALA A 255 16.70 13.14 21.73
C ALA A 255 15.28 13.26 22.35
N PRO A 256 15.15 13.55 23.67
CA PRO A 256 13.84 13.57 24.34
C PRO A 256 12.79 14.49 23.69
N PHE A 257 13.21 15.60 23.08
CA PHE A 257 12.30 16.52 22.39
C PHE A 257 11.69 15.94 21.10
N VAL A 258 12.26 14.86 20.56
CA VAL A 258 11.77 14.19 19.33
C VAL A 258 10.62 13.24 19.66
N VAL A 259 10.53 12.72 20.89
CA VAL A 259 9.50 11.73 21.27
C VAL A 259 8.06 12.26 21.07
N PRO A 260 7.72 13.51 21.47
CA PRO A 260 6.41 14.09 21.16
C PRO A 260 6.15 14.25 19.65
N VAL A 261 7.18 14.59 18.87
CA VAL A 261 7.08 14.73 17.40
C VAL A 261 6.73 13.38 16.76
N ILE A 262 7.33 12.28 17.23
CA ILE A 262 6.98 10.93 16.78
C ILE A 262 5.52 10.62 17.09
N ALA A 263 5.04 10.98 18.29
CA ALA A 263 3.65 10.74 18.69
C ALA A 263 2.67 11.52 17.80
N GLU A 264 2.97 12.78 17.49
CA GLU A 264 2.18 13.62 16.58
C GLU A 264 2.18 13.09 15.14
N MET A 265 3.33 12.60 14.65
CA MET A 265 3.45 12.02 13.31
C MET A 265 2.69 10.71 13.17
N LEU A 266 2.77 9.84 14.17
CA LEU A 266 2.17 8.50 14.11
C LEU A 266 0.70 8.47 14.53
N GLN A 267 0.28 9.38 15.43
CA GLN A 267 -1.09 9.44 15.95
C GLN A 267 -1.61 8.08 16.45
N PRO A 268 -0.90 7.38 17.33
CA PRO A 268 -1.24 6.00 17.73
C PRO A 268 -2.58 5.86 18.44
N ASN A 269 -3.15 6.96 18.95
CA ASN A 269 -4.47 6.98 19.60
C ASN A 269 -5.60 7.40 18.65
N ASP A 270 -5.30 7.78 17.41
CA ASP A 270 -6.31 8.14 16.43
C ASP A 270 -6.99 6.85 15.92
N PRO A 271 -8.32 6.73 16.04
CA PRO A 271 -9.07 5.56 15.58
C PRO A 271 -8.97 5.34 14.07
N ALA A 272 -8.54 6.33 13.27
CA ALA A 272 -8.27 6.15 11.85
C ALA A 272 -6.96 5.38 11.58
N THR A 273 -6.08 5.22 12.58
CA THR A 273 -4.85 4.43 12.46
C THR A 273 -5.05 3.00 12.92
N ARG A 274 -4.26 2.07 12.39
CA ARG A 274 -4.19 0.68 12.86
C ARG A 274 -3.06 0.45 13.88
N ILE A 275 -2.33 1.52 14.25
CA ILE A 275 -1.17 1.43 15.13
C ILE A 275 -1.62 1.01 16.50
N ARG A 276 -1.13 -0.15 16.93
CA ARG A 276 -1.32 -0.65 18.30
C ARG A 276 -0.09 -0.38 19.15
N THR A 277 1.09 -0.61 18.59
CA THR A 277 2.35 -0.58 19.34
C THR A 277 3.39 0.26 18.60
N VAL A 278 4.02 1.18 19.32
CA VAL A 278 5.26 1.83 18.89
C VAL A 278 6.34 1.49 19.90
N LYS A 279 7.43 0.87 19.45
CA LYS A 279 8.58 0.54 20.29
C LYS A 279 9.65 1.60 20.10
N LEU A 280 10.06 2.26 21.18
CA LEU A 280 11.22 3.17 21.17
C LEU A 280 12.39 2.54 21.92
N ALA A 281 13.56 3.18 21.86
CA ALA A 281 14.70 2.78 22.67
C ALA A 281 14.33 2.85 24.16
N ALA A 282 14.94 1.99 24.99
CA ALA A 282 14.62 1.90 26.42
C ALA A 282 14.70 3.26 27.16
N THR A 283 15.61 4.14 26.73
CA THR A 283 15.77 5.51 27.25
C THR A 283 14.61 6.44 26.91
N ASN A 284 13.88 6.20 25.82
CA ASN A 284 12.74 7.00 25.38
C ASN A 284 11.39 6.37 25.78
N GLN A 285 11.36 5.08 26.12
CA GLN A 285 10.13 4.31 26.34
C GLN A 285 9.24 4.87 27.45
N ARG A 286 9.81 5.28 28.59
CA ARG A 286 9.04 5.88 29.70
C ARG A 286 8.33 7.18 29.29
N GLN A 287 9.03 8.03 28.53
CA GLN A 287 8.46 9.29 28.05
C GLN A 287 7.32 9.01 27.06
N TRP A 288 7.52 8.05 26.16
CA TRP A 288 6.49 7.62 25.22
C TRP A 288 5.22 7.16 25.93
N GLU A 289 5.34 6.25 26.90
CA GLU A 289 4.20 5.72 27.66
C GLU A 289 3.41 6.82 28.37
N SER A 290 4.09 7.80 28.96
CA SER A 290 3.44 8.97 29.58
C SER A 290 2.58 9.77 28.58
N LEU A 291 3.09 10.00 27.37
CA LEU A 291 2.38 10.75 26.32
C LEU A 291 1.14 10.02 25.82
N ILE A 292 1.27 8.73 25.50
CA ILE A 292 0.16 7.98 24.89
C ILE A 292 -0.90 7.58 25.91
N SER A 293 -0.53 7.39 27.18
CA SER A 293 -1.48 7.05 28.27
C SER A 293 -2.33 8.25 28.71
N GLY A 294 -1.78 9.47 28.60
CA GLY A 294 -2.48 10.71 28.94
C GLY A 294 -3.63 11.10 28.02
N SER A 295 -3.77 10.45 26.85
CA SER A 295 -4.82 10.75 25.85
C SER A 295 -6.04 9.80 25.92
N LYS A 296 -6.15 8.95 26.95
CA LYS A 296 -7.30 8.04 27.17
C LYS A 296 -8.34 8.59 28.17
N LYS A 297 -8.47 9.91 28.30
CA LYS A 297 -9.50 10.55 29.14
C LYS A 297 -10.61 11.16 28.31
#